data_AF-A0A972K8X2-F1
#
_entry.id   AF-A0A972K8X2-F1
#
_cell.length_a   1.000
_cell.length_b   1.000
_cell.length_c   1.000
_cell.angle_alpha   90.00
_cell.angle_beta   90.00
_cell.angle_gamma   90.00
#
_symmetry.space_group_name_H-M   'P 1'
#
loop_
_entity.id
_entity.type
_entity.pdbx_description
1 polymer ?
#
loop_
_entity_poly.entity_id
_entity_poly.type
_entity_poly.pdbx_seq_one_letter_code
_entity_poly.pdbx_strand_id
1 'polypeptide(L)' 'MQRFNELLKQLVDAELVDADLHRVESSLEDRARSHDRLNNMRAEMARLRHQLDSEPQPGPPATTHAMRPNR' A
#
# COMPACT_ATOMS: atom_id res chain seq x y z
N MET A 1 10.66 0.02 0.73
CA MET A 1 10.11 0.83 -0.39
C MET A 1 10.00 0.09 -1.72
N GLN A 2 11.02 -0.64 -2.22
CA GLN A 2 10.97 -1.30 -3.54
C GLN A 2 9.77 -2.25 -3.72
N ARG A 3 9.51 -3.13 -2.73
CA ARG A 3 8.38 -4.08 -2.75
C ARG A 3 7.00 -3.41 -2.85
N PHE A 4 6.82 -2.25 -2.24
CA PHE A 4 5.55 -1.49 -2.33
C PHE A 4 5.32 -0.93 -3.73
N ASN A 5 6.38 -0.39 -4.35
CA ASN A 5 6.30 0.14 -5.71
C ASN A 5 6.09 -0.96 -6.75
N GLU A 6 6.68 -2.14 -6.54
CA GLU A 6 6.45 -3.32 -7.38
C GLU A 6 5.01 -3.82 -7.27
N LEU A 7 4.46 -3.88 -6.06
CA LEU A 7 3.08 -4.29 -5.82
C LEU A 7 2.07 -3.29 -6.41
N LEU A 8 2.36 -1.99 -6.38
CA LEU A 8 1.57 -0.96 -7.06
C LEU A 8 1.48 -1.20 -8.57
N LYS A 9 2.63 -1.46 -9.22
CA LYS A 9 2.65 -1.74 -10.67
C LYS A 9 1.81 -2.96 -11.00
N GLN A 10 1.99 -4.04 -10.24
CA GLN A 10 1.23 -5.27 -10.44
C GLN A 10 -0.28 -5.05 -10.23
N LEU A 11 -0.68 -4.20 -9.28
CA LEU A 11 -2.09 -3.90 -9.03
C LEU A 11 -2.73 -3.19 -10.23
N VAL A 12 -2.03 -2.18 -10.80
CA VAL A 12 -2.50 -1.48 -11.99
C VAL A 12 -2.66 -2.44 -13.18
N ASP A 13 -1.68 -3.31 -13.40
CA ASP A 13 -1.76 -4.33 -14.47
C ASP A 13 -2.91 -5.31 -14.25
N ALA A 14 -3.14 -5.74 -13.01
CA ALA A 14 -4.23 -6.64 -12.66
C ALA A 14 -5.61 -5.97 -12.84
N GLU A 15 -5.76 -4.68 -12.53
CA GLU A 15 -7.00 -3.93 -12.74
C GLU A 15 -7.32 -3.77 -14.24
N LEU A 16 -6.30 -3.62 -15.09
CA LEU A 16 -6.47 -3.61 -16.54
C LEU A 16 -6.97 -4.96 -17.07
N VAL A 17 -6.37 -6.06 -16.60
CA VAL A 17 -6.79 -7.43 -16.98
C VAL A 17 -8.21 -7.72 -16.53
N ASP A 18 -8.57 -7.30 -15.31
CA ASP A 18 -9.92 -7.45 -14.76
C ASP A 18 -10.95 -6.69 -15.62
N ALA A 19 -10.66 -5.44 -15.97
CA ALA A 19 -11.51 -4.64 -16.85
C ALA A 19 -11.69 -5.27 -18.24
N ASP A 20 -10.64 -5.89 -18.79
CA ASP A 20 -10.72 -6.60 -20.07
C ASP A 20 -11.50 -7.91 -19.96
N LEU A 21 -11.40 -8.64 -18.85
CA LEU A 21 -12.25 -9.80 -18.57
C LEU A 21 -13.73 -9.40 -18.53
N HIS A 22 -14.07 -8.20 -18.07
CA HIS A 22 -15.44 -7.70 -18.11
C HIS A 22 -15.94 -7.36 -19.54
N ARG A 23 -15.03 -7.14 -20.49
CA ARG A 23 -15.36 -6.81 -21.89
C ARG A 23 -15.47 -8.05 -22.78
N VAL A 24 -14.61 -9.04 -22.53
CA VAL A 24 -14.72 -10.35 -23.15
C VAL A 24 -15.84 -11.10 -22.41
N GLU A 25 -16.59 -11.98 -23.06
CA GLU A 25 -17.64 -12.80 -22.42
C GLU A 25 -17.04 -13.86 -21.47
N SER A 26 -16.21 -13.41 -20.50
CA SER A 26 -15.56 -14.27 -19.53
C SER A 26 -16.57 -14.86 -18.56
N SER A 27 -16.25 -16.06 -18.10
CA SER A 27 -17.09 -16.75 -17.13
C SER A 27 -17.18 -15.97 -15.81
N LEU A 28 -18.24 -16.21 -15.05
CA LEU A 28 -18.35 -15.66 -13.69
C LEU A 28 -17.20 -16.14 -12.80
N GLU A 29 -16.70 -17.34 -13.04
CA GLU A 29 -15.59 -17.91 -12.27
C GLU A 29 -14.27 -17.18 -12.55
N ASP A 30 -13.99 -16.83 -13.81
CA ASP A 30 -12.78 -16.08 -14.18
C ASP A 30 -12.78 -14.68 -13.56
N ARG A 31 -13.94 -14.01 -13.57
CA ARG A 31 -14.13 -12.71 -12.90
C ARG A 31 -13.98 -12.82 -11.38
N ALA A 32 -14.53 -13.86 -10.77
CA ALA A 32 -14.38 -14.08 -9.33
C ALA A 32 -12.91 -14.27 -8.92
N ARG A 33 -12.15 -15.09 -9.67
CA ARG A 33 -10.71 -15.29 -9.42
C ARG A 33 -9.91 -14.00 -9.57
N SER A 34 -10.26 -13.18 -10.57
CA SER A 34 -9.62 -11.88 -10.80
C SER A 34 -9.90 -10.91 -9.64
N HIS A 35 -11.17 -10.81 -9.22
CA HIS A 35 -11.57 -10.03 -8.05
C HIS A 35 -10.85 -10.45 -6.76
N ASP A 36 -10.78 -11.76 -6.48
CA ASP A 36 -10.09 -12.28 -5.30
C ASP A 36 -8.60 -11.92 -5.31
N ARG A 37 -7.96 -12.00 -6.49
CA ARG A 37 -6.57 -11.57 -6.67
C ARG A 37 -6.40 -10.08 -6.36
N LEU A 38 -7.28 -9.22 -6.89
CA LEU A 38 -7.24 -7.78 -6.62
C LEU A 38 -7.42 -7.47 -5.14
N ASN A 39 -8.36 -8.15 -4.48
CA ASN A 39 -8.61 -7.97 -3.05
C ASN A 39 -7.38 -8.33 -2.19
N ASN A 40 -6.72 -9.44 -2.51
CA ASN A 40 -5.50 -9.85 -1.81
C ASN A 40 -4.36 -8.83 -1.99
N MET A 41 -4.17 -8.32 -3.21
CA MET A 41 -3.13 -7.32 -3.49
C MET A 41 -3.41 -5.98 -2.79
N ARG A 42 -4.66 -5.53 -2.76
CA ARG A 42 -5.08 -4.34 -2.01
C ARG A 42 -4.86 -4.50 -0.50
N ALA A 43 -5.13 -5.69 0.04
CA ALA A 43 -4.89 -5.99 1.45
C ALA A 43 -3.38 -5.99 1.79
N GLU A 44 -2.53 -6.56 0.94
CA GLU A 44 -1.07 -6.52 1.12
C GLU A 44 -0.52 -5.09 1.02
N MET A 45 -1.04 -4.30 0.09
CA MET A 45 -0.73 -2.86 -0.04
C MET A 45 -1.07 -2.08 1.23
N ALA A 46 -2.27 -2.29 1.78
CA ALA A 46 -2.69 -1.63 3.02
C ALA A 46 -1.78 -2.01 4.21
N ARG A 47 -1.38 -3.29 4.30
CA ARG A 47 -0.43 -3.76 5.33
C ARG A 47 0.95 -3.12 5.18
N LEU A 48 1.50 -3.10 3.97
CA LEU A 48 2.80 -2.49 3.69
C LEU A 48 2.77 -0.98 3.96
N ARG A 49 1.66 -0.31 3.63
CA ARG A 49 1.49 1.12 3.95
C ARG A 49 1.50 1.35 5.46
N HIS A 50 0.74 0.56 6.21
CA HIS A 50 0.73 0.65 7.67
C HIS A 50 2.12 0.41 8.27
N GLN A 51 2.89 -0.54 7.74
CA GLN A 51 4.26 -0.79 8.20
C GLN A 51 5.18 0.42 7.96
N LEU A 52 5.07 1.07 6.80
CA LEU A 52 5.83 2.28 6.47
C LEU A 52 5.44 3.47 7.37
N ASP A 53 4.15 3.62 7.65
CA ASP A 53 3.67 4.68 8.56
C ASP A 53 4.02 4.39 10.04
N SER A 54 4.32 3.13 10.38
CA SER A 54 4.76 2.69 11.70
C SER A 54 6.28 2.73 11.90
N GLU A 55 7.07 2.99 10.86
CA GLU A 55 8.51 3.24 11.00
C GLU A 55 8.68 4.53 11.81
N PRO A 56 9.33 4.50 13.00
CA PRO A 56 9.47 5.69 13.82
C PRO A 56 10.25 6.73 13.03
N GLN A 57 9.56 7.82 12.66
CA GLN A 57 10.28 8.99 12.15
C GLN A 57 11.29 9.39 13.23
N PRO A 58 12.57 9.65 12.88
CA PRO A 58 13.51 10.21 13.83
C PRO A 58 12.88 11.49 14.36
N GLY A 59 12.50 11.47 15.65
CA GLY A 59 11.87 12.61 16.28
C GLY A 59 12.73 13.84 16.08
N PRO A 60 12.12 15.04 15.92
CA PRO A 60 12.91 16.27 15.85
C PRO A 60 13.87 16.29 17.03
N PRO A 61 15.14 16.75 16.83
CA PRO A 61 16.14 16.74 17.89
C PRO A 61 15.51 17.39 19.13
N ALA A 62 15.55 16.65 20.25
CA ALA A 62 15.04 17.11 21.53
C ALA A 62 15.55 18.54 21.73
N THR A 63 14.65 19.52 21.62
CA THR A 63 15.02 20.92 21.80
C THR A 63 15.17 21.06 23.30
N THR A 64 16.37 20.78 23.79
CA THR A 64 16.77 20.97 25.18
C THR A 64 16.60 22.46 25.46
N HIS A 65 15.43 22.84 25.93
CA HIS A 65 15.15 24.19 26.38
C HIS A 65 15.95 24.36 27.68
N ALA A 66 17.19 24.81 27.53
CA ALA A 66 18.06 25.15 28.62
C ALA A 66 17.42 26.30 29.40
N MET A 67 16.69 25.94 30.46
CA MET A 67 16.26 26.88 31.49
C MET A 67 17.50 27.53 32.08
N ARG A 68 17.75 28.78 31.70
CA ARG A 68 18.73 29.66 32.33
C ARG A 68 18.32 29.87 33.80
N PRO A 69 19.22 29.67 34.78
CA PRO A 69 18.93 30.05 36.15
C PRO A 69 18.99 31.58 36.24
N ASN A 70 17.92 32.19 36.74
CA ASN A 70 17.93 33.61 37.09
C ASN A 70 18.32 33.74 38.56
N ARG A 71 19.22 34.70 38.80
CA ARG A 71 19.81 35.07 40.10
C ARG A 71 18.80 35.27 41.22
#